data_AF-A0A819NS33-F1
#
_entry.id   AF-A0A819NS33-F1
#
_cell.length_a   1.000
_cell.length_b   1.000
_cell.length_c   1.000
_cell.angle_alpha   90.00
_cell.angle_beta   90.00
_cell.angle_gamma   90.00
#
_symmetry.space_group_name_H-M   'P 1'
#
loop_
_entity.id
_entity.type
_entity.pdbx_description
1 polymer ?
#
loop_
_entity_poly.entity_id
_entity_poly.type
_entity_poly.pdbx_seq_one_letter_code
_entity_poly.pdbx_strand_id
1 'polypeptide(L)'
;MISIRVICLAVLAGILRFVACQQTNYSCVVKQSQANTTEKLSKLRARMRSLSLYAYVIFSEDEYQSEYAQQYDTRRAWITGFLGSAGSAVVTLDQAALWIDSRYWTQAENELDCTNWLLMRQGEPNVLTLDDWIASSPIERTKAIKNPTEQKGMRDCGVRDSIARVRHLIWLENEINNNRQVNETQAAERLEYYQSLEAYFKGISFPTISAVGAHAATIHFEPNAGTAAQITRDEVYLLDAGAQYLDGTTDVTRTHTFGTPTTEEKKAYTLVLQGSIDLADAVFPVGTYGRQLDILARQSLYKNFMNYAHSTGHGIGHFLSIHEGPSERRKLEEIIDQRFPDASDIYNSKTNSASNNIEQPIERPVDSSDDPSVSNE
;
A
#
# COMPACT_ATOMS: atom_id res chain seq x y z
N MET A 1 -24.50 31.03 -22.02
CA MET A 1 -23.88 29.76 -22.45
C MET A 1 -22.68 29.52 -21.55
N ILE A 2 -22.86 28.76 -20.49
CA ILE A 2 -21.79 28.43 -19.52
C ILE A 2 -21.03 27.26 -20.12
N SER A 3 -19.84 27.52 -20.64
CA SER A 3 -18.94 26.48 -21.14
C SER A 3 -18.32 25.79 -19.92
N ILE A 4 -18.95 24.73 -19.46
CA ILE A 4 -18.42 23.85 -18.42
C ILE A 4 -17.22 23.12 -19.02
N ARG A 5 -16.01 23.57 -18.68
CA ARG A 5 -14.76 22.82 -18.91
C ARG A 5 -14.21 22.34 -17.57
N VAL A 6 -15.03 21.56 -16.86
CA VAL A 6 -14.57 20.77 -15.71
C VAL A 6 -14.12 19.43 -16.26
N ILE A 7 -12.82 19.18 -16.36
CA ILE A 7 -12.29 17.83 -16.57
C ILE A 7 -12.36 17.13 -15.21
N CYS A 8 -13.58 16.71 -14.84
CA CYS A 8 -13.81 15.78 -13.75
C CYS A 8 -13.70 14.37 -14.32
N LEU A 9 -12.52 13.74 -14.23
CA LEU A 9 -12.43 12.29 -14.39
C LEU A 9 -12.44 11.66 -12.99
N ALA A 10 -13.60 11.15 -12.58
CA ALA A 10 -13.65 10.08 -11.62
C ALA A 10 -13.03 8.84 -12.30
N VAL A 11 -11.82 8.44 -11.89
CA VAL A 11 -11.28 7.14 -12.32
C VAL A 11 -12.13 6.09 -11.63
N LEU A 12 -12.97 5.54 -12.48
CA LEU A 12 -13.96 4.57 -12.16
C LEU A 12 -13.18 3.21 -12.29
N ALA A 13 -12.76 2.62 -11.15
CA ALA A 13 -12.23 1.26 -10.91
C ALA A 13 -12.75 0.14 -11.85
N GLY A 14 -11.80 -0.44 -12.58
CA GLY A 14 -11.99 -1.53 -13.53
C GLY A 14 -12.22 -2.91 -12.91
N ILE A 15 -12.64 -3.83 -13.79
CA ILE A 15 -13.13 -5.19 -13.48
C ILE A 15 -11.99 -6.20 -13.62
N LEU A 16 -11.65 -6.93 -12.56
CA LEU A 16 -10.77 -8.12 -12.65
C LEU A 16 -11.60 -9.41 -12.80
N ARG A 17 -11.17 -10.29 -13.71
CA ARG A 17 -11.62 -11.68 -13.81
C ARG A 17 -10.62 -12.61 -13.10
N PHE A 18 -11.12 -13.58 -12.33
CA PHE A 18 -10.31 -14.51 -11.53
C PHE A 18 -10.54 -15.98 -11.90
N VAL A 19 -9.50 -16.78 -11.70
CA VAL A 19 -9.47 -18.26 -11.73
C VAL A 19 -9.43 -18.72 -10.28
N ALA A 20 -10.30 -19.67 -9.89
CA ALA A 20 -10.44 -20.15 -8.52
C ALA A 20 -9.28 -21.05 -8.06
N CYS A 21 -8.88 -20.93 -6.78
CA CYS A 21 -7.94 -21.81 -6.09
C CYS A 21 -8.52 -22.37 -4.77
N GLN A 22 -7.98 -23.52 -4.36
CA GLN A 22 -8.39 -24.33 -3.21
C GLN A 22 -7.71 -23.88 -1.90
N GLN A 23 -8.31 -24.24 -0.76
CA GLN A 23 -7.79 -24.01 0.60
C GLN A 23 -6.33 -24.48 0.77
N THR A 24 -5.48 -23.63 1.33
CA THR A 24 -4.07 -23.97 1.64
C THR A 24 -3.95 -24.78 2.92
N ASN A 25 -3.27 -25.93 2.81
CA ASN A 25 -2.80 -26.73 3.94
C ASN A 25 -1.33 -26.40 4.20
N TYR A 26 -1.02 -25.73 5.32
CA TYR A 26 0.37 -25.57 5.82
C TYR A 26 0.98 -26.88 6.34
N SER A 27 0.17 -27.93 6.37
CA SER A 27 0.52 -29.26 6.83
C SER A 27 1.14 -30.07 5.69
N CYS A 28 2.41 -30.46 5.85
CA CYS A 28 2.98 -31.53 5.06
C CYS A 28 2.52 -32.90 5.61
N VAL A 29 2.59 -33.93 4.77
CA VAL A 29 2.09 -35.27 5.13
C VAL A 29 3.13 -35.98 6.00
N VAL A 30 2.70 -36.47 7.17
CA VAL A 30 3.55 -37.27 8.07
C VAL A 30 3.91 -38.60 7.41
N LYS A 31 5.20 -38.90 7.33
CA LYS A 31 5.75 -40.14 6.75
C LYS A 31 6.69 -40.82 7.74
N GLN A 32 6.72 -42.15 7.73
CA GLN A 32 7.56 -42.94 8.65
C GLN A 32 9.08 -42.70 8.47
N SER A 33 9.51 -42.19 7.31
CA SER A 33 10.93 -41.93 6.99
C SER A 33 11.46 -40.59 7.52
N GLN A 34 10.60 -39.74 8.08
CA GLN A 34 10.97 -38.40 8.55
C GLN A 34 11.73 -38.48 9.88
N ALA A 35 12.75 -37.64 10.05
CA ALA A 35 13.53 -37.60 11.29
C ALA A 35 12.69 -37.02 12.44
N ASN A 36 12.74 -37.60 13.64
CA ASN A 36 12.05 -37.02 14.80
C ASN A 36 12.86 -35.86 15.40
N THR A 37 12.29 -34.66 15.40
CA THR A 37 12.96 -33.42 15.86
C THR A 37 12.50 -32.95 17.25
N THR A 38 11.58 -33.68 17.90
CA THR A 38 10.91 -33.29 19.16
C THR A 38 11.89 -32.92 20.27
N GLU A 39 12.90 -33.76 20.51
CA GLU A 39 13.87 -33.54 21.59
C GLU A 39 14.73 -32.28 21.33
N LYS A 40 15.14 -32.06 20.08
CA LYS A 40 15.95 -30.90 19.68
C LYS A 40 15.16 -29.60 19.88
N LEU A 41 13.91 -29.58 19.44
CA LEU A 41 13.01 -28.43 19.63
C LEU A 41 12.73 -28.15 21.10
N SER A 42 12.52 -29.19 21.91
CA SER A 42 12.31 -29.03 23.36
C SER A 42 13.52 -28.39 24.04
N LYS A 43 14.74 -28.86 23.73
CA LYS A 43 16.00 -28.28 24.24
C LYS A 43 16.19 -26.83 23.79
N LEU A 44 15.93 -26.53 22.52
CA LEU A 44 16.01 -25.16 21.98
C LEU A 44 15.02 -24.22 22.70
N ARG A 45 13.75 -24.61 22.83
CA ARG A 45 12.72 -23.81 23.50
C ARG A 45 13.02 -23.60 24.99
N ALA A 46 13.58 -24.60 25.68
CA ALA A 46 14.03 -24.43 27.06
C ALA A 46 15.12 -23.35 27.17
N ARG A 47 16.08 -23.34 26.22
CA ARG A 47 17.12 -22.30 26.18
C ARG A 47 16.54 -20.93 25.83
N MET A 48 15.64 -20.85 24.85
CA MET A 48 14.95 -19.60 24.48
C MET A 48 14.23 -18.97 25.68
N ARG A 49 13.52 -19.77 26.49
CA ARG A 49 12.87 -19.29 27.72
C ARG A 49 13.87 -18.69 28.70
N SER A 50 15.03 -19.33 28.89
CA SER A 50 16.07 -18.80 29.81
C SER A 50 16.67 -17.46 29.36
N LEU A 51 16.55 -17.13 28.07
CA LEU A 51 17.06 -15.89 27.47
C LEU A 51 15.95 -14.88 27.15
N SER A 52 14.70 -15.17 27.54
CA SER A 52 13.52 -14.34 27.21
C SER A 52 13.34 -14.10 25.70
N LEU A 53 13.66 -15.10 24.87
CA LEU A 53 13.47 -15.05 23.42
C LEU A 53 12.11 -15.65 23.03
N TYR A 54 11.35 -14.94 22.20
CA TYR A 54 10.07 -15.43 21.66
C TYR A 54 10.25 -16.28 20.39
N ALA A 55 11.12 -15.83 19.48
CA ALA A 55 11.42 -16.50 18.22
C ALA A 55 12.94 -16.61 18.02
N TYR A 56 13.36 -17.67 17.32
CA TYR A 56 14.74 -17.91 16.93
C TYR A 56 14.79 -18.27 15.44
N VAL A 57 15.53 -17.48 14.65
CA VAL A 57 15.64 -17.62 13.20
C VAL A 57 16.94 -18.33 12.85
N ILE A 58 16.86 -19.30 11.94
CA ILE A 58 17.96 -20.18 11.56
C ILE A 58 18.06 -20.21 10.04
N PHE A 59 19.07 -19.53 9.53
CA PHE A 59 19.40 -19.43 8.11
C PHE A 59 20.26 -20.62 7.64
N SER A 60 20.44 -20.73 6.32
CA SER A 60 21.23 -21.80 5.68
C SER A 60 22.73 -21.51 5.73
N GLU A 61 23.05 -20.23 5.75
CA GLU A 61 24.34 -19.66 5.51
C GLU A 61 25.22 -19.68 6.76
N ASP A 62 26.53 -19.63 6.54
CA ASP A 62 27.53 -19.40 7.59
C ASP A 62 27.71 -17.90 7.88
N GLU A 63 28.67 -17.58 8.73
CA GLU A 63 29.00 -16.18 9.11
C GLU A 63 29.54 -15.33 7.95
N TYR A 64 29.88 -15.94 6.81
CA TYR A 64 30.36 -15.27 5.59
C TYR A 64 29.29 -15.21 4.50
N GLN A 65 28.06 -15.63 4.80
CA GLN A 65 26.96 -15.72 3.83
C GLN A 65 27.26 -16.67 2.66
N SER A 66 28.03 -17.72 2.91
CA SER A 66 28.33 -18.74 1.89
C SER A 66 27.04 -19.43 1.43
N GLU A 67 26.88 -19.58 0.12
CA GLU A 67 25.75 -20.32 -0.49
C GLU A 67 25.73 -21.80 -0.04
N TYR A 68 26.91 -22.41 0.14
CA TYR A 68 27.07 -23.77 0.65
C TYR A 68 27.88 -23.75 1.94
N ALA A 69 27.19 -23.78 3.07
CA ALA A 69 27.83 -23.87 4.38
C ALA A 69 28.55 -25.22 4.56
N GLN A 70 29.67 -25.19 5.27
CA GLN A 70 30.38 -26.42 5.69
C GLN A 70 29.53 -27.21 6.69
N GLN A 71 29.77 -28.52 6.80
CA GLN A 71 28.94 -29.42 7.62
C GLN A 71 28.71 -28.91 9.05
N TYR A 72 29.73 -28.32 9.67
CA TYR A 72 29.64 -27.79 11.04
C TYR A 72 28.68 -26.59 11.18
N ASP A 73 28.38 -25.88 10.09
CA ASP A 73 27.48 -24.73 10.04
C ASP A 73 26.10 -25.05 9.47
N THR A 74 25.81 -26.32 9.15
CA THR A 74 24.50 -26.77 8.65
C THR A 74 23.42 -26.84 9.75
N ARG A 75 23.31 -25.78 10.55
CA ARG A 75 22.45 -25.67 11.75
C ARG A 75 20.97 -25.90 11.41
N ARG A 76 20.50 -25.33 10.29
CA ARG A 76 19.14 -25.52 9.79
C ARG A 76 18.86 -26.99 9.48
N ALA A 77 19.75 -27.67 8.76
CA ALA A 77 19.60 -29.09 8.47
C ALA A 77 19.62 -29.94 9.76
N TRP A 78 20.49 -29.60 10.71
CA TRP A 78 20.55 -30.29 12.00
C TRP A 78 19.26 -30.17 12.81
N ILE A 79 18.64 -28.99 12.87
CA ILE A 79 17.43 -28.77 13.68
C ILE A 79 16.14 -29.27 12.99
N THR A 80 16.03 -29.13 11.66
CA THR A 80 14.80 -29.47 10.92
C THR A 80 14.79 -30.90 10.37
N GLY A 81 15.97 -31.49 10.14
CA GLY A 81 16.12 -32.75 9.40
C GLY A 81 16.08 -32.60 7.87
N PHE A 82 15.84 -31.38 7.35
CA PHE A 82 15.79 -31.10 5.91
C PHE A 82 17.18 -30.73 5.34
N LEU A 83 17.63 -31.48 4.34
CA LEU A 83 19.00 -31.47 3.82
C LEU A 83 19.20 -30.60 2.57
N GLY A 84 18.15 -29.96 2.03
CA GLY A 84 18.29 -29.07 0.87
C GLY A 84 19.28 -27.92 1.13
N SER A 85 19.82 -27.27 0.11
CA SER A 85 20.80 -26.21 0.35
C SER A 85 20.15 -24.89 0.80
N ALA A 86 18.95 -24.57 0.32
CA ALA A 86 18.27 -23.31 0.63
C ALA A 86 17.04 -23.46 1.55
N GLY A 87 16.82 -22.46 2.40
CA GLY A 87 15.62 -22.34 3.22
C GLY A 87 15.85 -21.59 4.53
N SER A 88 14.79 -21.13 5.17
CA SER A 88 14.88 -20.42 6.46
C SER A 88 13.96 -21.08 7.48
N ALA A 89 14.50 -21.45 8.64
CA ALA A 89 13.73 -22.03 9.73
C ALA A 89 13.46 -20.98 10.81
N VAL A 90 12.26 -21.04 11.40
CA VAL A 90 11.92 -20.26 12.58
C VAL A 90 11.34 -21.19 13.64
N VAL A 91 11.81 -21.03 14.87
CA VAL A 91 11.26 -21.71 16.04
C VAL A 91 10.71 -20.64 16.99
N THR A 92 9.42 -20.74 17.33
CA THR A 92 8.80 -19.98 18.43
C THR A 92 8.67 -20.87 19.66
N LEU A 93 8.14 -20.32 20.75
CA LEU A 93 7.91 -21.07 21.99
C LEU A 93 6.90 -22.22 21.82
N ASP A 94 6.07 -22.18 20.79
CA ASP A 94 4.93 -23.07 20.56
C ASP A 94 4.89 -23.68 19.16
N GLN A 95 5.48 -23.04 18.14
CA GLN A 95 5.48 -23.49 16.75
C GLN A 95 6.89 -23.58 16.16
N ALA A 96 7.02 -24.26 15.03
CA ALA A 96 8.24 -24.28 14.22
C ALA A 96 7.83 -24.32 12.75
N ALA A 97 8.50 -23.54 11.91
CA ALA A 97 8.16 -23.39 10.49
C ALA A 97 9.43 -23.31 9.64
N LEU A 98 9.38 -23.89 8.43
CA LEU A 98 10.49 -23.93 7.49
C LEU A 98 10.06 -23.40 6.13
N TRP A 99 10.64 -22.28 5.70
CA TRP A 99 10.46 -21.65 4.39
C TRP A 99 11.39 -22.23 3.36
N ILE A 100 10.83 -22.65 2.24
CA ILE A 100 11.57 -23.32 1.18
C ILE A 100 11.00 -22.91 -0.17
N ASP A 101 11.87 -22.57 -1.11
CA ASP A 101 11.49 -22.28 -2.48
C ASP A 101 11.10 -23.55 -3.28
N SER A 102 10.54 -23.33 -4.47
CA SER A 102 9.94 -24.37 -5.29
C SER A 102 10.89 -25.48 -5.73
N ARG A 103 12.22 -25.27 -5.68
CA ARG A 103 13.21 -26.29 -6.05
C ARG A 103 13.17 -27.49 -5.10
N TYR A 104 12.74 -27.30 -3.85
CA TYR A 104 12.88 -28.32 -2.81
C TYR A 104 11.56 -28.74 -2.14
N TRP A 105 10.39 -28.33 -2.63
CA TRP A 105 9.11 -28.69 -2.01
C TRP A 105 8.91 -30.20 -1.84
N THR A 106 9.14 -30.98 -2.91
CA THR A 106 9.01 -32.43 -2.87
C THR A 106 10.01 -33.08 -1.92
N GLN A 107 11.24 -32.57 -1.86
CA GLN A 107 12.26 -33.07 -0.93
C GLN A 107 11.83 -32.79 0.52
N ALA A 108 11.37 -31.58 0.80
CA ALA A 108 10.93 -31.18 2.13
C ALA A 108 9.76 -32.03 2.65
N GLU A 109 8.80 -32.39 1.79
CA GLU A 109 7.71 -33.30 2.17
C GLU A 109 8.17 -34.71 2.55
N ASN A 110 9.35 -35.13 2.11
CA ASN A 110 9.90 -36.45 2.41
C ASN A 110 10.79 -36.43 3.64
N GLU A 111 11.50 -35.33 3.89
CA GLU A 111 12.54 -35.23 4.92
C GLU A 111 12.08 -34.52 6.20
N LEU A 112 11.21 -33.51 6.08
CA LEU A 112 10.81 -32.65 7.20
C LEU A 112 9.91 -33.40 8.20
N ASP A 113 10.14 -33.20 9.49
CA ASP A 113 9.26 -33.69 10.55
C ASP A 113 7.93 -32.92 10.57
N CYS A 114 6.98 -33.38 9.76
CA CYS A 114 5.66 -32.75 9.59
C CYS A 114 4.79 -32.76 10.85
N THR A 115 5.19 -33.50 11.90
CA THR A 115 4.51 -33.46 13.20
C THR A 115 4.86 -32.19 13.97
N ASN A 116 6.10 -31.72 13.83
CA ASN A 116 6.65 -30.62 14.59
C ASN A 116 6.83 -29.33 13.78
N TRP A 117 6.96 -29.44 12.46
CA TRP A 117 7.27 -28.32 11.57
C TRP A 117 6.15 -28.05 10.57
N LEU A 118 5.85 -26.76 10.39
CA LEU A 118 5.04 -26.24 9.29
C LEU A 118 5.92 -26.09 8.05
N LEU A 119 5.48 -26.65 6.93
CA LEU A 119 6.16 -26.49 5.65
C LEU A 119 5.64 -25.23 4.95
N MET A 120 6.47 -24.19 4.89
CA MET A 120 6.13 -22.92 4.29
C MET A 120 6.68 -22.86 2.85
N ARG A 121 5.84 -23.21 1.88
CA ARG A 121 6.20 -23.22 0.46
C ARG A 121 6.32 -21.78 -0.09
N GLN A 122 7.53 -21.26 -0.11
CA GLN A 122 7.83 -19.89 -0.54
C GLN A 122 7.41 -19.69 -1.99
N GLY A 123 6.63 -18.62 -2.23
CA GLY A 123 6.11 -18.29 -3.55
C GLY A 123 4.70 -18.81 -3.82
N GLU A 124 4.17 -19.76 -3.05
CA GLU A 124 2.75 -20.14 -3.17
C GLU A 124 1.83 -19.02 -2.67
N PRO A 125 0.66 -18.81 -3.30
CA PRO A 125 -0.38 -17.94 -2.77
C PRO A 125 -0.69 -18.29 -1.31
N ASN A 126 -0.93 -17.28 -0.47
CA ASN A 126 -1.32 -17.42 0.95
C ASN A 126 -0.24 -17.98 1.92
N VAL A 127 0.98 -18.30 1.47
CA VAL A 127 2.09 -18.62 2.40
C VAL A 127 2.75 -17.33 2.90
N LEU A 128 2.70 -17.03 4.19
CA LEU A 128 3.33 -15.83 4.78
C LEU A 128 4.85 -15.77 4.52
N THR A 129 5.47 -14.59 4.48
CA THR A 129 6.93 -14.50 4.58
C THR A 129 7.40 -14.86 6.00
N LEU A 130 8.70 -15.11 6.13
CA LEU A 130 9.33 -15.28 7.44
C LEU A 130 9.05 -14.08 8.36
N ASP A 131 9.25 -12.86 7.85
CA ASP A 131 9.06 -11.63 8.62
C ASP A 131 7.59 -11.45 9.01
N ASP A 132 6.65 -11.67 8.09
CA ASP A 132 5.21 -11.54 8.40
C ASP A 132 4.77 -12.57 9.44
N TRP A 133 5.29 -13.79 9.37
CA TRP A 133 4.93 -14.85 10.31
C TRP A 133 5.44 -14.56 11.73
N ILE A 134 6.61 -13.93 11.86
CA ILE A 134 7.17 -13.53 13.16
C ILE A 134 6.52 -12.25 13.69
N ALA A 135 6.29 -11.25 12.83
CA ALA A 135 5.97 -9.89 13.23
C ALA A 135 4.47 -9.59 13.36
N SER A 136 3.58 -10.35 12.71
CA SER A 136 2.19 -9.92 12.61
C SER A 136 1.32 -10.39 13.78
N SER A 137 0.64 -9.42 14.40
CA SER A 137 -0.47 -9.70 15.30
C SER A 137 -1.57 -10.44 14.53
N PRO A 138 -2.14 -11.53 15.08
CA PRO A 138 -3.29 -12.19 14.47
C PRO A 138 -4.44 -11.23 14.14
N ILE A 139 -4.63 -10.19 14.97
CA ILE A 139 -5.67 -9.18 14.80
C ILE A 139 -5.41 -8.32 13.55
N GLU A 140 -4.16 -7.93 13.30
CA GLU A 140 -3.79 -7.11 12.13
C GLU A 140 -4.09 -7.82 10.82
N ARG A 141 -3.79 -9.13 10.75
CA ARG A 141 -4.10 -9.94 9.57
C ARG A 141 -5.61 -10.06 9.35
N THR A 142 -6.36 -10.36 10.40
CA THR A 142 -7.80 -10.58 10.29
C THR A 142 -8.53 -9.29 9.89
N LYS A 143 -8.19 -8.14 10.48
CA LYS A 143 -8.84 -6.86 10.13
C LYS A 143 -8.42 -6.30 8.76
N ALA A 144 -7.28 -6.72 8.22
CA ALA A 144 -6.85 -6.32 6.88
C ALA A 144 -7.74 -6.93 5.77
N ILE A 145 -8.44 -8.03 6.03
CA ILE A 145 -9.45 -8.61 5.12
C ILE A 145 -10.83 -8.19 5.58
N LYS A 146 -11.42 -7.22 4.89
CA LYS A 146 -12.73 -6.70 5.26
C LYS A 146 -13.78 -7.74 4.90
N ASN A 147 -14.68 -8.06 5.83
CA ASN A 147 -15.82 -8.93 5.57
C ASN A 147 -16.86 -8.21 4.68
N PRO A 148 -17.86 -8.91 4.11
CA PRO A 148 -18.82 -8.29 3.18
C PRO A 148 -19.59 -7.08 3.76
N THR A 149 -19.87 -7.07 5.07
CA THR A 149 -20.53 -5.95 5.75
C THR A 149 -19.60 -4.74 5.82
N GLU A 150 -18.34 -4.94 6.22
CA GLU A 150 -17.33 -3.88 6.26
C GLU A 150 -17.04 -3.33 4.86
N GLN A 151 -16.93 -4.18 3.85
CA GLN A 151 -16.75 -3.73 2.46
C GLN A 151 -17.93 -2.91 1.96
N LYS A 152 -19.17 -3.28 2.34
CA LYS A 152 -20.36 -2.50 1.99
C LYS A 152 -20.33 -1.14 2.69
N GLY A 153 -20.00 -1.11 3.98
CA GLY A 153 -19.83 0.13 4.73
C GLY A 153 -18.82 1.07 4.06
N MET A 154 -17.63 0.56 3.72
CA MET A 154 -16.59 1.34 3.03
C MET A 154 -17.07 1.92 1.70
N ARG A 155 -17.84 1.18 0.91
CA ARG A 155 -18.43 1.68 -0.34
C ARG A 155 -19.45 2.79 -0.06
N ASP A 156 -20.35 2.55 0.89
CA ASP A 156 -21.42 3.49 1.23
C ASP A 156 -20.84 4.80 1.80
N CYS A 157 -19.81 4.72 2.66
CA CYS A 157 -19.15 5.90 3.21
C CYS A 157 -18.34 6.65 2.14
N GLY A 158 -17.70 5.93 1.21
CA GLY A 158 -17.04 6.53 0.06
C GLY A 158 -17.99 7.33 -0.83
N VAL A 159 -19.24 6.88 -1.01
CA VAL A 159 -20.27 7.64 -1.75
C VAL A 159 -20.64 8.92 -1.02
N ARG A 160 -20.88 8.86 0.29
CA ARG A 160 -21.19 10.06 1.10
C ARG A 160 -20.06 11.08 1.09
N ASP A 161 -18.83 10.62 1.29
CA ASP A 161 -17.65 11.50 1.24
C ASP A 161 -17.47 12.14 -0.13
N SER A 162 -17.74 11.39 -1.20
CA SER A 162 -17.73 11.90 -2.57
C SER A 162 -18.78 12.99 -2.79
N ILE A 163 -19.98 12.86 -2.20
CA ILE A 163 -21.03 13.89 -2.25
C ILE A 163 -20.56 15.17 -1.55
N ALA A 164 -19.99 15.06 -0.35
CA ALA A 164 -19.44 16.19 0.38
C ALA A 164 -18.34 16.92 -0.42
N ARG A 165 -17.46 16.16 -1.09
CA ARG A 165 -16.40 16.70 -1.96
C ARG A 165 -16.94 17.37 -3.20
N VAL A 166 -17.95 16.81 -3.86
CA VAL A 166 -18.58 17.47 -5.01
C VAL A 166 -19.21 18.80 -4.59
N ARG A 167 -19.89 18.86 -3.44
CA ARG A 167 -20.41 20.12 -2.88
C ARG A 167 -19.28 21.12 -2.61
N HIS A 168 -18.18 20.65 -2.01
CA HIS A 168 -17.00 21.46 -1.75
C HIS A 168 -16.39 22.02 -3.05
N LEU A 169 -16.18 21.19 -4.06
CA LEU A 169 -15.60 21.61 -5.34
C LEU A 169 -16.48 22.65 -6.04
N ILE A 170 -17.80 22.43 -6.08
CA ILE A 170 -18.77 23.40 -6.64
C ILE A 170 -18.72 24.72 -5.87
N TRP A 171 -18.68 24.65 -4.54
CA TRP A 171 -18.59 25.85 -3.71
C TRP A 171 -17.28 26.60 -3.97
N LEU A 172 -16.14 25.92 -3.91
CA LEU A 172 -14.82 26.53 -4.05
C LEU A 172 -14.66 27.16 -5.44
N GLU A 173 -15.04 26.44 -6.50
CA GLU A 173 -15.04 26.99 -7.86
C GLU A 173 -15.90 28.25 -7.97
N ASN A 174 -17.07 28.28 -7.33
CA ASN A 174 -17.93 29.48 -7.31
C ASN A 174 -17.31 30.64 -6.53
N GLU A 175 -16.71 30.41 -5.37
CA GLU A 175 -16.06 31.48 -4.60
C GLU A 175 -14.92 32.11 -5.41
N ILE A 176 -14.06 31.27 -6.00
CA ILE A 176 -12.91 31.70 -6.80
C ILE A 176 -13.35 32.39 -8.11
N ASN A 177 -14.39 31.89 -8.78
CA ASN A 177 -14.94 32.51 -9.99
C ASN A 177 -15.62 33.86 -9.72
N ASN A 178 -16.12 34.08 -8.51
CA ASN A 178 -16.73 35.35 -8.09
C ASN A 178 -15.73 36.28 -7.37
N ASN A 179 -14.43 36.04 -7.50
CA ASN A 179 -13.35 36.84 -6.89
C ASN A 179 -13.46 36.98 -5.37
N ARG A 180 -14.07 35.99 -4.69
CA ARG A 180 -14.09 35.95 -3.23
C ARG A 180 -12.75 35.41 -2.71
N GLN A 181 -12.34 35.91 -1.56
CA GLN A 181 -11.10 35.52 -0.89
C GLN A 181 -11.39 34.29 -0.02
N VAL A 182 -10.76 33.17 -0.35
CA VAL A 182 -10.81 31.92 0.42
C VAL A 182 -9.37 31.47 0.63
N ASN A 183 -8.97 31.27 1.88
CA ASN A 183 -7.66 30.71 2.20
C ASN A 183 -7.72 29.19 2.43
N GLU A 184 -6.54 28.57 2.55
CA GLU A 184 -6.37 27.13 2.77
C GLU A 184 -7.17 26.60 3.98
N THR A 185 -7.07 27.26 5.14
CA THR A 185 -7.81 26.84 6.35
C THR A 185 -9.33 26.90 6.12
N GLN A 186 -9.84 27.97 5.50
CA GLN A 186 -11.27 28.11 5.20
C GLN A 186 -11.77 27.04 4.22
N ALA A 187 -10.94 26.65 3.24
CA ALA A 187 -11.30 25.59 2.31
C ALA A 187 -11.32 24.21 3.00
N ALA A 188 -10.38 23.93 3.90
CA ALA A 188 -10.37 22.73 4.73
C ALA A 188 -11.61 22.66 5.65
N GLU A 189 -11.87 23.71 6.42
CA GLU A 189 -13.03 23.83 7.31
C GLU A 189 -14.35 23.67 6.55
N ARG A 190 -14.42 24.18 5.31
CA ARG A 190 -15.61 24.04 4.49
C ARG A 190 -15.85 22.59 4.04
N LEU A 191 -14.80 21.84 3.71
CA LEU A 191 -14.95 20.42 3.37
C LEU A 191 -15.45 19.64 4.59
N GLU A 192 -14.84 19.86 5.76
CA GLU A 192 -15.27 19.23 7.00
C GLU A 192 -16.73 19.57 7.32
N TYR A 193 -17.14 20.83 7.14
CA TYR A 193 -18.55 21.21 7.26
C TYR A 193 -19.45 20.36 6.35
N TYR A 194 -19.13 20.21 5.07
CA TYR A 194 -19.94 19.38 4.17
C TYR A 194 -19.95 17.90 4.54
N GLN A 195 -18.83 17.36 5.02
CA GLN A 195 -18.75 15.99 5.54
C GLN A 195 -19.60 15.82 6.81
N SER A 196 -19.65 16.84 7.67
CA SER A 196 -20.46 16.81 8.90
C SER A 196 -21.97 16.74 8.66
N LEU A 197 -22.43 17.11 7.46
CA LEU A 197 -23.83 16.98 7.05
C LEU A 197 -24.19 15.55 6.61
N GLU A 198 -23.20 14.72 6.33
CA GLU A 198 -23.41 13.35 5.85
C GLU A 198 -23.72 12.38 7.00
N ALA A 199 -24.53 11.37 6.71
CA ALA A 199 -24.89 10.36 7.69
C ALA A 199 -23.63 9.62 8.20
N TYR A 200 -23.64 9.31 9.50
CA TYR A 200 -22.60 8.56 10.22
C TYR A 200 -21.25 9.25 10.42
N PHE A 201 -21.10 10.52 10.05
CA PHE A 201 -19.85 11.26 10.28
C PHE A 201 -19.42 11.29 11.76
N LYS A 202 -18.11 11.14 11.99
CA LYS A 202 -17.46 11.12 13.31
C LYS A 202 -16.19 11.96 13.42
N GLY A 203 -15.93 12.82 12.44
CA GLY A 203 -14.75 13.70 12.40
C GLY A 203 -13.85 13.39 11.21
N ILE A 204 -12.83 14.22 11.00
CA ILE A 204 -11.81 14.00 9.98
C ILE A 204 -10.94 12.77 10.33
N SER A 205 -10.48 12.03 9.32
CA SER A 205 -9.62 10.85 9.52
C SER A 205 -8.14 11.22 9.73
N PHE A 206 -7.75 12.42 9.33
CA PHE A 206 -6.44 13.05 9.55
C PHE A 206 -6.57 14.58 9.34
N PRO A 207 -5.63 15.42 9.82
CA PRO A 207 -5.61 16.85 9.54
C PRO A 207 -5.63 17.12 8.03
N THR A 208 -6.59 17.93 7.57
CA THR A 208 -6.76 18.19 6.13
C THR A 208 -5.57 18.99 5.58
N ILE A 209 -4.95 18.46 4.53
CA ILE A 209 -3.94 19.17 3.74
C ILE A 209 -4.69 19.97 2.68
N SER A 210 -4.80 21.28 2.90
CA SER A 210 -5.30 22.23 1.91
C SER A 210 -4.14 23.15 1.56
N ALA A 211 -3.67 23.08 0.31
CA ALA A 211 -2.39 23.67 -0.06
C ALA A 211 -2.48 24.33 -1.43
N VAL A 212 -2.06 25.60 -1.55
CA VAL A 212 -1.99 26.35 -2.81
C VAL A 212 -0.55 26.66 -3.20
N GLY A 213 -0.26 26.59 -4.51
CA GLY A 213 1.03 26.98 -5.07
C GLY A 213 2.18 26.19 -4.45
N ALA A 214 3.18 26.91 -3.91
CA ALA A 214 4.34 26.29 -3.30
C ALA A 214 4.03 25.44 -2.05
N HIS A 215 2.92 25.70 -1.34
CA HIS A 215 2.52 24.86 -0.20
C HIS A 215 2.12 23.44 -0.66
N ALA A 216 1.58 23.31 -1.88
CA ALA A 216 1.26 22.02 -2.48
C ALA A 216 2.52 21.22 -2.87
N ALA A 217 3.72 21.73 -2.56
CA ALA A 217 4.99 21.03 -2.63
C ALA A 217 5.55 20.63 -1.25
N THR A 218 4.74 20.65 -0.17
CA THR A 218 5.05 20.07 1.16
C THR A 218 4.08 18.95 1.61
N ILE A 219 4.56 17.69 1.72
CA ILE A 219 3.73 16.46 1.58
C ILE A 219 2.66 16.38 2.66
N HIS A 220 3.03 16.80 3.87
CA HIS A 220 2.15 16.87 5.03
C HIS A 220 1.97 18.33 5.47
N PHE A 221 1.72 19.22 4.51
CA PHE A 221 1.42 20.62 4.81
C PHE A 221 0.13 20.72 5.62
N GLU A 222 0.21 21.38 6.77
CA GLU A 222 -0.96 21.66 7.60
C GLU A 222 -1.17 23.19 7.64
N PRO A 223 -2.23 23.72 6.98
CA PRO A 223 -2.50 25.14 7.02
C PRO A 223 -2.96 25.54 8.42
N ASN A 224 -2.35 26.60 8.96
CA ASN A 224 -2.80 27.22 10.19
C ASN A 224 -3.01 28.73 9.98
N ALA A 225 -3.64 29.40 10.95
CA ALA A 225 -3.98 30.82 10.84
C ALA A 225 -2.77 31.74 10.52
N GLY A 226 -1.54 31.32 10.85
CA GLY A 226 -0.32 32.06 10.55
C GLY A 226 0.32 31.73 9.20
N THR A 227 -0.03 30.59 8.58
CA THR A 227 0.57 30.12 7.32
C THR A 227 -0.40 30.07 6.15
N ALA A 228 -1.71 30.20 6.39
CA ALA A 228 -2.75 30.02 5.36
C ALA A 228 -2.63 31.04 4.22
N ALA A 229 -2.29 30.56 3.03
CA ALA A 229 -2.26 31.34 1.81
C ALA A 229 -3.67 31.49 1.20
N GLN A 230 -3.88 32.57 0.42
CA GLN A 230 -5.11 32.74 -0.35
C GLN A 230 -5.10 31.80 -1.55
N ILE A 231 -6.20 31.09 -1.77
CA ILE A 231 -6.35 30.23 -2.94
C ILE A 231 -6.55 31.14 -4.16
N THR A 232 -5.65 31.03 -5.12
CA THR A 232 -5.67 31.84 -6.34
C THR A 232 -6.18 31.04 -7.54
N ARG A 233 -6.41 31.74 -8.66
CA ARG A 233 -6.80 31.07 -9.91
C ARG A 233 -5.62 30.43 -10.62
N ASP A 234 -4.47 31.08 -10.55
CA ASP A 234 -3.34 30.80 -11.44
C ASP A 234 -2.36 29.79 -10.84
N GLU A 235 -2.59 29.35 -9.61
CA GLU A 235 -1.79 28.35 -8.92
C GLU A 235 -2.54 27.02 -8.79
N VAL A 236 -1.77 25.95 -8.70
CA VAL A 236 -2.28 24.62 -8.33
C VAL A 236 -2.85 24.67 -6.90
N TYR A 237 -3.99 24.03 -6.71
CA TYR A 237 -4.59 23.77 -5.42
C TYR A 237 -4.68 22.26 -5.19
N LEU A 238 -4.07 21.79 -4.11
CA LEU A 238 -4.10 20.40 -3.66
C LEU A 238 -4.95 20.29 -2.40
N LEU A 239 -5.84 19.29 -2.40
CA LEU A 239 -6.68 18.98 -1.26
C LEU A 239 -6.59 17.49 -0.95
N ASP A 240 -5.87 17.16 0.12
CA ASP A 240 -5.82 15.83 0.71
C ASP A 240 -6.63 15.81 2.00
N ALA A 241 -7.64 14.97 2.04
CA ALA A 241 -8.58 14.96 3.15
C ALA A 241 -9.21 13.59 3.31
N GLY A 242 -9.88 13.39 4.43
CA GLY A 242 -10.62 12.18 4.70
C GLY A 242 -11.50 12.33 5.92
N ALA A 243 -12.47 11.43 6.07
CA ALA A 243 -13.39 11.43 7.18
C ALA A 243 -13.59 10.04 7.77
N GLN A 244 -13.94 10.03 9.06
CA GLN A 244 -14.41 8.87 9.79
C GLN A 244 -15.94 8.83 9.74
N TYR A 245 -16.47 7.69 9.32
CA TYR A 245 -17.88 7.36 9.38
C TYR A 245 -18.04 6.09 10.24
N LEU A 246 -19.17 5.90 10.92
CA LEU A 246 -19.40 4.68 11.72
C LEU A 246 -19.25 3.38 10.92
N ASP A 247 -19.42 3.45 9.60
CA ASP A 247 -19.35 2.34 8.66
C ASP A 247 -18.14 2.42 7.71
N GLY A 248 -17.14 3.27 7.99
CA GLY A 248 -15.89 3.25 7.22
C GLY A 248 -15.02 4.49 7.38
N THR A 249 -13.86 4.47 6.73
CA THR A 249 -12.88 5.55 6.78
C THR A 249 -12.51 5.95 5.35
N THR A 250 -12.41 7.25 5.05
CA THR A 250 -12.05 7.73 3.71
C THR A 250 -10.72 8.46 3.71
N ASP A 251 -10.06 8.39 2.56
CA ASP A 251 -8.80 9.04 2.21
C ASP A 251 -8.82 9.39 0.73
N VAL A 252 -8.88 10.68 0.38
CA VAL A 252 -8.94 11.09 -1.02
C VAL A 252 -8.24 12.42 -1.22
N THR A 253 -7.28 12.40 -2.14
CA THR A 253 -6.59 13.58 -2.64
C THR A 253 -7.12 14.01 -4.01
N ARG A 254 -7.23 15.33 -4.25
CA ARG A 254 -7.43 15.89 -5.59
C ARG A 254 -6.57 17.14 -5.77
N THR A 255 -6.09 17.31 -7.01
CA THR A 255 -5.29 18.46 -7.44
C THR A 255 -6.03 19.17 -8.56
N HIS A 256 -6.22 20.48 -8.40
CA HIS A 256 -7.03 21.31 -9.28
C HIS A 256 -6.25 22.57 -9.68
N THR A 257 -6.65 23.18 -10.80
CA THR A 257 -6.31 24.56 -11.15
C THR A 257 -7.61 25.26 -11.54
N PHE A 258 -7.83 26.49 -11.11
CA PHE A 258 -9.05 27.26 -11.49
C PHE A 258 -8.83 28.17 -12.70
N GLY A 259 -7.56 28.40 -13.06
CA GLY A 259 -7.09 29.16 -14.21
C GLY A 259 -6.54 28.25 -15.31
N THR A 260 -5.53 28.74 -16.02
CA THR A 260 -4.88 27.98 -17.09
C THR A 260 -3.57 27.38 -16.58
N PRO A 261 -3.45 26.04 -16.49
CA PRO A 261 -2.21 25.43 -16.05
C PRO A 261 -1.10 25.60 -17.08
N THR A 262 0.12 25.77 -16.57
CA THR A 262 1.38 25.76 -17.31
C THR A 262 1.64 24.42 -18.01
N THR A 263 2.62 24.40 -18.90
CA THR A 263 3.03 23.16 -19.59
C THR A 263 3.61 22.15 -18.60
N GLU A 264 4.38 22.64 -17.64
CA GLU A 264 5.03 21.87 -16.59
C GLU A 264 4.01 21.25 -15.63
N GLU A 265 3.00 22.00 -15.18
CA GLU A 265 1.91 21.48 -14.33
C GLU A 265 1.09 20.41 -15.06
N LYS A 266 0.74 20.63 -16.34
CA LYS A 266 0.05 19.61 -17.16
C LYS A 266 0.89 18.35 -17.29
N LYS A 267 2.20 18.49 -17.53
CA LYS A 267 3.12 17.36 -17.65
C LYS A 267 3.18 16.58 -16.33
N ALA A 268 3.43 17.25 -15.22
CA ALA A 268 3.51 16.62 -13.90
C ALA A 268 2.20 15.89 -13.56
N TYR A 269 1.06 16.56 -13.66
CA TYR A 269 -0.26 15.98 -13.42
C TYR A 269 -0.53 14.75 -14.30
N THR A 270 -0.22 14.84 -15.60
CA THR A 270 -0.47 13.74 -16.54
C THR A 270 0.38 12.50 -16.23
N LEU A 271 1.65 12.69 -15.85
CA LEU A 271 2.53 11.56 -15.51
C LEU A 271 2.08 10.84 -14.22
N VAL A 272 1.60 11.59 -13.22
CA VAL A 272 0.99 11.03 -12.01
C VAL A 272 -0.29 10.29 -12.34
N LEU A 273 -1.16 10.90 -13.15
CA LEU A 273 -2.41 10.29 -13.58
C LEU A 273 -2.18 9.00 -14.36
N GLN A 274 -1.18 8.94 -15.23
CA GLN A 274 -0.79 7.72 -15.92
C GLN A 274 -0.44 6.60 -14.93
N GLY A 275 0.46 6.86 -13.97
CA GLY A 275 0.80 5.86 -12.95
C GLY A 275 -0.40 5.42 -12.10
N SER A 276 -1.32 6.36 -11.80
CA SER A 276 -2.56 6.06 -11.08
C SER A 276 -3.46 5.09 -11.86
N ILE A 277 -3.64 5.34 -13.16
CA ILE A 277 -4.44 4.51 -14.05
C ILE A 277 -3.76 3.15 -14.25
N ASP A 278 -2.45 3.14 -14.49
CA ASP A 278 -1.66 1.93 -14.69
C ASP A 278 -1.76 1.00 -13.48
N LEU A 279 -1.72 1.53 -12.26
CA LEU A 279 -1.93 0.74 -11.05
C LEU A 279 -3.38 0.31 -10.86
N ALA A 280 -4.35 1.19 -11.13
CA ALA A 280 -5.78 0.90 -10.97
C ALA A 280 -6.28 -0.18 -11.95
N ASP A 281 -5.71 -0.25 -13.14
CA ASP A 281 -6.04 -1.21 -14.20
C ASP A 281 -5.13 -2.45 -14.20
N ALA A 282 -4.18 -2.53 -13.26
CA ALA A 282 -3.19 -3.61 -13.22
C ALA A 282 -3.83 -4.99 -12.97
N VAL A 283 -3.44 -5.96 -13.78
CA VAL A 283 -3.71 -7.39 -13.56
C VAL A 283 -2.43 -8.07 -13.08
N PHE A 284 -2.51 -8.78 -11.95
CA PHE A 284 -1.35 -9.42 -11.33
C PHE A 284 -1.73 -10.76 -10.66
N PRO A 285 -0.78 -11.70 -10.53
CA PRO A 285 -1.02 -12.98 -9.86
C PRO A 285 -1.45 -12.82 -8.39
N VAL A 286 -2.28 -13.75 -7.91
CA VAL A 286 -2.55 -13.88 -6.46
C VAL A 286 -1.22 -14.14 -5.75
N GLY A 287 -1.02 -13.49 -4.62
CA GLY A 287 0.22 -13.56 -3.86
C GLY A 287 1.25 -12.48 -4.21
N THR A 288 0.99 -11.64 -5.22
CA THR A 288 1.80 -10.44 -5.48
C THR A 288 1.73 -9.48 -4.28
N TYR A 289 2.87 -8.98 -3.83
CA TYR A 289 2.96 -8.01 -2.74
C TYR A 289 2.68 -6.59 -3.25
N GLY A 290 2.11 -5.73 -2.40
CA GLY A 290 1.88 -4.31 -2.73
C GLY A 290 3.15 -3.61 -3.24
N ARG A 291 4.31 -3.86 -2.62
CA ARG A 291 5.61 -3.32 -3.05
C ARG A 291 6.03 -3.70 -4.48
N GLN A 292 5.51 -4.80 -5.02
CA GLN A 292 5.81 -5.21 -6.40
C GLN A 292 4.99 -4.40 -7.43
N LEU A 293 3.90 -3.76 -6.98
CA LEU A 293 3.03 -2.95 -7.82
C LEU A 293 3.42 -1.46 -7.80
N ASP A 294 4.20 -1.02 -6.81
CA ASP A 294 4.68 0.38 -6.65
C ASP A 294 5.32 0.92 -7.94
N ILE A 295 6.08 0.08 -8.66
CA ILE A 295 6.71 0.47 -9.92
C ILE A 295 5.71 0.89 -11.01
N LEU A 296 4.49 0.34 -11.02
CA LEU A 296 3.47 0.69 -12.01
C LEU A 296 3.04 2.16 -11.85
N ALA A 297 2.94 2.64 -10.60
CA ALA A 297 2.62 4.04 -10.32
C ALA A 297 3.80 4.99 -10.61
N ARG A 298 5.03 4.49 -10.65
CA ARG A 298 6.25 5.30 -10.86
C ARG A 298 6.77 5.29 -12.29
N GLN A 299 6.36 4.31 -13.10
CA GLN A 299 7.00 4.04 -14.39
C GLN A 299 7.04 5.26 -15.32
N SER A 300 5.93 5.99 -15.42
CA SER A 300 5.82 7.18 -16.27
C SER A 300 6.70 8.34 -15.77
N LEU A 301 6.88 8.47 -14.45
CA LEU A 301 7.75 9.47 -13.83
C LEU A 301 9.24 9.13 -14.02
N TYR A 302 9.61 7.87 -13.80
CA TYR A 302 10.99 7.39 -13.99
C TYR A 302 11.50 7.58 -15.42
N LYS A 303 10.64 7.34 -16.41
CA LYS A 303 10.94 7.63 -17.83
C LYS A 303 11.25 9.12 -18.10
N ASN A 304 10.87 10.00 -17.18
CA ASN A 304 11.08 11.44 -17.23
C ASN A 304 12.03 11.94 -16.12
N PHE A 305 12.81 11.05 -15.50
CA PHE A 305 13.75 11.38 -14.43
C PHE A 305 13.11 12.06 -13.20
N MET A 306 11.83 11.75 -12.95
CA MET A 306 11.06 12.27 -11.80
C MET A 306 10.69 11.15 -10.84
N ASN A 307 10.47 11.49 -9.57
CA ASN A 307 10.02 10.57 -8.52
C ASN A 307 9.24 11.32 -7.42
N TYR A 308 8.61 10.57 -6.51
CA TYR A 308 8.01 11.09 -5.28
C TYR A 308 8.55 10.38 -4.04
N ALA A 309 8.68 11.13 -2.94
CA ALA A 309 9.43 10.73 -1.75
C ALA A 309 8.58 10.00 -0.67
N HIS A 310 7.50 9.33 -1.07
CA HIS A 310 6.66 8.51 -0.20
C HIS A 310 6.23 7.22 -0.91
N SER A 311 5.57 6.31 -0.19
CA SER A 311 4.99 5.07 -0.73
C SER A 311 3.85 5.34 -1.71
N THR A 312 3.60 4.44 -2.67
CA THR A 312 2.44 4.58 -3.59
C THR A 312 1.09 4.50 -2.87
N GLY A 313 0.97 3.73 -1.79
CA GLY A 313 -0.29 3.62 -1.05
C GLY A 313 -0.21 2.75 0.19
N HIS A 314 -1.30 2.73 0.96
CA HIS A 314 -1.41 2.01 2.23
C HIS A 314 -2.81 1.40 2.42
N GLY A 315 -2.96 0.53 3.41
CA GLY A 315 -4.26 -0.03 3.79
C GLY A 315 -5.06 1.01 4.57
N ILE A 316 -6.40 0.88 4.53
CA ILE A 316 -7.34 1.75 5.26
C ILE A 316 -8.21 0.88 6.16
N GLY A 317 -8.33 1.25 7.44
CA GLY A 317 -9.19 0.59 8.41
C GLY A 317 -10.68 0.90 8.21
N HIS A 318 -11.55 0.05 8.72
CA HIS A 318 -12.99 0.30 8.74
C HIS A 318 -13.36 1.03 10.04
N PHE A 319 -13.52 2.35 9.98
CA PHE A 319 -13.72 3.23 11.15
C PHE A 319 -12.60 3.06 12.20
N LEU A 320 -11.36 3.01 11.71
CA LEU A 320 -10.12 2.83 12.48
C LEU A 320 -9.02 3.73 11.88
N SER A 321 -7.75 3.38 12.05
CA SER A 321 -6.62 4.11 11.50
C SER A 321 -6.71 4.25 9.97
N ILE A 322 -6.47 5.48 9.50
CA ILE A 322 -6.34 5.80 8.07
C ILE A 322 -5.16 5.06 7.44
N HIS A 323 -4.04 4.98 8.16
CA HIS A 323 -2.87 4.19 7.82
C HIS A 323 -2.94 2.84 8.54
N GLU A 324 -3.42 1.81 7.85
CA GLU A 324 -3.60 0.47 8.40
C GLU A 324 -2.66 -0.56 7.76
N GLY A 325 -1.80 -1.15 8.60
CA GLY A 325 -0.99 -2.31 8.22
C GLY A 325 -1.74 -3.65 8.32
N PRO A 326 -1.19 -4.73 7.72
CA PRO A 326 0.03 -4.76 6.91
C PRO A 326 -0.29 -4.54 5.42
N SER A 327 0.12 -3.40 4.85
CA SER A 327 -0.21 -3.00 3.48
C SER A 327 0.92 -3.31 2.48
N GLU A 328 2.15 -2.88 2.77
CA GLU A 328 3.29 -3.01 1.84
C GLU A 328 3.97 -4.37 1.85
N ARG A 329 3.81 -5.12 2.95
CA ARG A 329 4.47 -6.40 3.21
C ARG A 329 3.56 -7.62 2.99
N ARG A 330 2.30 -7.41 2.58
CA ARG A 330 1.32 -8.48 2.48
C ARG A 330 1.16 -9.02 1.05
N LYS A 331 1.07 -10.33 0.93
CA LYS A 331 0.56 -11.02 -0.27
C LYS A 331 -0.88 -10.59 -0.55
N LEU A 332 -1.20 -10.18 -1.77
CA LEU A 332 -2.58 -9.93 -2.17
C LEU A 332 -3.26 -11.30 -2.38
N GLU A 333 -4.02 -11.74 -1.39
CA GLU A 333 -4.68 -13.05 -1.37
C GLU A 333 -6.02 -13.05 -2.12
N GLU A 334 -6.53 -14.25 -2.41
CA GLU A 334 -7.84 -14.47 -3.04
C GLU A 334 -8.97 -13.80 -2.25
N ILE A 335 -9.68 -12.88 -2.89
CA ILE A 335 -11.11 -12.69 -2.63
C ILE A 335 -11.80 -13.56 -3.66
N ILE A 336 -12.40 -14.67 -3.24
CA ILE A 336 -13.31 -15.43 -4.12
C ILE A 336 -14.47 -14.49 -4.46
N ASP A 337 -14.49 -13.99 -5.70
CA ASP A 337 -15.66 -13.31 -6.22
C ASP A 337 -16.74 -14.36 -6.51
N GLN A 338 -17.68 -14.53 -5.60
CA GLN A 338 -18.83 -15.44 -5.78
C GLN A 338 -19.98 -14.82 -6.59
N ARG A 339 -19.70 -13.78 -7.39
CA ARG A 339 -20.67 -13.03 -8.20
C ARG A 339 -20.05 -12.99 -9.61
N PHE A 340 -20.42 -13.80 -10.59
CA PHE A 340 -21.66 -13.77 -11.37
C PHE A 340 -21.61 -14.91 -12.42
N PRO A 341 -22.72 -15.59 -12.77
CA PRO A 341 -22.86 -16.15 -14.12
C PRO A 341 -23.07 -15.04 -15.16
N ASP A 342 -23.74 -13.94 -14.80
CA ASP A 342 -24.19 -12.95 -15.76
C ASP A 342 -23.96 -11.50 -15.28
N ALA A 343 -23.34 -10.72 -16.16
CA ALA A 343 -22.85 -9.37 -15.92
C ALA A 343 -23.97 -8.34 -15.66
N SER A 344 -23.87 -7.59 -14.57
CA SER A 344 -24.13 -6.14 -14.50
C SER A 344 -23.70 -5.63 -13.12
N ASP A 345 -23.00 -4.49 -13.13
CA ASP A 345 -22.70 -3.60 -12.01
C ASP A 345 -21.58 -3.92 -10.99
N ILE A 346 -20.46 -3.21 -11.20
CA ILE A 346 -19.83 -2.26 -10.24
C ILE A 346 -18.76 -2.76 -9.22
N TYR A 347 -17.53 -2.25 -9.41
CA TYR A 347 -16.51 -1.71 -8.47
C TYR A 347 -16.11 -2.50 -7.21
N ASN A 348 -14.91 -3.11 -7.26
CA ASN A 348 -14.21 -3.62 -6.08
C ASN A 348 -13.18 -2.59 -5.57
N SER A 349 -13.49 -1.95 -4.44
CA SER A 349 -12.56 -1.14 -3.67
C SER A 349 -11.55 -2.06 -2.97
N LYS A 350 -10.39 -2.28 -3.59
CA LYS A 350 -9.17 -2.53 -2.81
C LYS A 350 -8.83 -1.19 -2.17
N THR A 351 -8.89 -1.12 -0.84
CA THR A 351 -8.55 0.05 -0.03
C THR A 351 -7.03 0.28 -0.01
N ASN A 352 -6.46 0.50 -1.19
CA ASN A 352 -5.22 1.25 -1.32
C ASN A 352 -5.66 2.64 -1.75
N SER A 353 -5.61 3.64 -0.85
CA SER A 353 -5.49 5.00 -1.35
C SER A 353 -4.16 5.06 -2.09
N ALA A 354 -4.21 5.21 -3.41
CA ALA A 354 -3.08 5.78 -4.11
C ALA A 354 -3.11 7.27 -3.77
N SER A 355 -2.34 7.66 -2.75
CA SER A 355 -2.16 9.07 -2.39
C SER A 355 -1.39 9.71 -3.56
N ASN A 356 -2.12 10.40 -4.43
CA ASN A 356 -1.59 11.01 -5.65
C ASN A 356 -0.89 12.34 -5.38
N ASN A 357 0.05 12.33 -4.44
CA ASN A 357 0.88 13.49 -4.14
C ASN A 357 2.19 13.33 -4.91
N ILE A 358 2.56 14.32 -5.73
CA ILE A 358 3.96 14.57 -6.04
C ILE A 358 4.21 16.04 -5.88
N GLU A 359 5.26 16.27 -5.13
CA GLU A 359 5.81 17.54 -4.77
C GLU A 359 7.29 17.52 -5.12
N GLN A 360 7.72 18.51 -5.90
CA GLN A 360 9.03 19.15 -5.87
C GLN A 360 9.05 20.17 -7.03
N PRO A 361 9.62 21.36 -6.85
CA PRO A 361 9.74 22.36 -7.90
C PRO A 361 10.85 21.97 -8.89
N ILE A 362 10.60 22.21 -10.18
CA ILE A 362 11.64 22.24 -11.21
C ILE A 362 12.52 23.47 -10.92
N GLU A 363 13.77 23.26 -10.49
CA GLU A 363 14.77 24.33 -10.50
C GLU A 363 14.92 24.85 -11.94
N ARG A 364 14.73 26.16 -12.13
CA ARG A 364 15.00 26.81 -13.41
C ARG A 364 16.48 26.62 -13.75
N PRO A 365 16.85 26.19 -14.96
CA PRO A 365 18.21 26.36 -15.43
C PRO A 365 18.55 27.85 -15.36
N VAL A 366 19.61 28.18 -14.63
CA VAL A 366 20.21 29.51 -14.72
C VAL A 366 20.69 29.65 -16.16
N ASP A 367 20.13 30.63 -16.86
CA ASP A 367 20.51 31.01 -18.20
C ASP A 367 21.97 31.50 -18.14
N SER A 368 22.92 30.66 -18.57
CA SER A 368 24.30 31.07 -18.78
C SER A 368 24.48 31.48 -20.24
N SER A 369 23.72 32.48 -20.67
CA SER A 369 24.06 33.27 -21.86
C SER A 369 24.79 34.53 -21.41
N ASP A 370 26.07 34.39 -21.09
CA ASP A 370 27.06 35.48 -21.04
C ASP A 370 28.45 34.86 -20.81
N ASP A 371 29.17 34.53 -21.89
CA ASP A 371 30.38 35.27 -22.31
C ASP A 371 30.93 34.65 -23.62
N PRO A 372 31.34 35.46 -24.61
CA PRO A 372 31.76 34.99 -25.91
C PRO A 372 33.27 34.67 -25.95
N SER A 373 33.65 34.00 -27.04
CA SER A 373 34.93 34.15 -27.74
C SER A 373 36.05 33.10 -27.52
N VAL A 374 36.56 32.66 -28.70
CA VAL A 374 37.96 32.27 -29.02
C VAL A 374 38.38 30.78 -28.91
N SER A 375 38.23 30.10 -30.05
CA SER A 375 39.19 29.29 -30.84
C SER A 375 40.40 28.53 -30.23
N ASN A 376 40.62 27.33 -30.81
CA ASN A 376 41.85 26.52 -30.99
C ASN A 376 42.41 25.91 -29.68
N GLU A 377 42.84 24.65 -29.56
CA GLU A 377 43.32 23.58 -30.46
C GLU A 377 42.71 22.21 -30.09
#